data_AF-A0A392TBP2-F1
#
_entry.id   AF-A0A392TBP2-F1
#
_cell.length_a   1.000
_cell.length_b   1.000
_cell.length_c   1.000
_cell.angle_alpha   90.00
_cell.angle_beta   90.00
_cell.angle_gamma   90.00
#
_symmetry.space_group_name_H-M   'P 1'
#
loop_
_entity.id
_entity.type
_entity.pdbx_description
1 polymer ?
#
loop_
_entity_poly.entity_id
_entity_poly.type
_entity_poly.pdbx_seq_one_letter_code
_entity_poly.pdbx_strand_id
1 'polypeptide(L)' 'MIQRGINMDLVCHAVLIDGALKQLDMKVLFGLLKKMYDQGLRPDSVIYTRMIDAYSKGGSFKKAVECWDLMVTEKCFPNV' A
#
# COMPACT_ATOMS: atom_id res chain seq x y z
N MET A 1 15.69 -7.47 7.98
CA MET A 1 15.01 -6.41 8.76
C MET A 1 13.77 -6.87 9.55
N ILE A 2 13.41 -8.16 9.59
CA ILE A 2 12.26 -8.66 10.40
C ILE A 2 12.71 -9.35 11.70
N GLN A 3 14.02 -9.42 11.95
CA GLN A 3 14.59 -10.23 13.04
C GLN A 3 14.78 -9.49 14.37
N ARG A 4 14.35 -8.24 14.46
CA ARG A 4 14.34 -7.47 15.71
C ARG A 4 12.96 -6.86 15.81
N GLY A 5 12.25 -7.11 16.91
CA GLY A 5 10.89 -6.65 17.19
C GLY A 5 10.75 -5.13 17.31
N ILE A 6 11.25 -4.41 16.31
CA ILE A 6 11.01 -2.99 16.10
C ILE A 6 9.61 -2.93 15.51
N ASN A 7 8.67 -2.41 16.30
CA ASN A 7 7.35 -2.05 15.81
C ASN A 7 7.58 -1.06 14.66
N MET A 8 7.31 -1.52 13.44
CA MET A 8 7.60 -0.74 12.26
C MET A 8 6.57 0.39 12.20
N ASP A 9 7.01 1.63 12.44
CA ASP A 9 6.14 2.80 12.37
C ASP A 9 5.55 2.98 10.96
N LEU A 10 4.45 3.74 10.87
CA LEU A 10 3.74 4.06 9.62
C LEU A 10 4.69 4.54 8.52
N VAL A 11 5.70 5.33 8.90
CA VAL A 11 6.72 5.89 8.01
C VAL A 11 7.61 4.79 7.41
N CYS A 12 8.00 3.79 8.20
CA CYS A 12 8.81 2.68 7.68
C CYS A 12 8.02 1.81 6.69
N HIS A 13 6.73 1.59 6.95
CA HIS A 13 5.86 0.91 6.00
C HIS A 13 5.70 1.72 4.71
N ALA A 14 5.51 3.04 4.80
CA ALA A 14 5.40 3.91 3.65
C ALA A 14 6.66 3.85 2.76
N VAL A 15 7.86 3.85 3.34
CA VAL A 15 9.12 3.74 2.59
C VAL A 15 9.28 2.36 1.92
N LEU A 16 8.93 1.28 2.62
CA LEU A 16 8.99 -0.07 2.05
C LEU A 16 7.98 -0.26 0.92
N ILE A 17 6.78 0.30 1.09
CA ILE A 17 5.74 0.32 0.07
C ILE A 17 6.20 1.12 -1.15
N ASP A 18 6.78 2.31 -0.96
CA ASP A 18 7.36 3.10 -2.06
C ASP A 18 8.44 2.33 -2.83
N GLY A 19 9.31 1.61 -2.12
CA GLY A 19 10.32 0.74 -2.72
C GLY A 19 9.73 -0.42 -3.53
N ALA A 20 8.73 -1.11 -2.98
CA ALA A 20 8.04 -2.22 -3.65
C ALA A 20 7.26 -1.76 -4.89
N LEU A 21 6.62 -0.59 -4.81
CA LEU A 21 5.91 0.05 -5.91
C LEU A 21 6.84 0.41 -7.07
N LYS A 22 8.03 0.95 -6.78
CA LYS A 22 9.04 1.25 -7.81
C LYS A 22 9.54 0.00 -8.53
N GLN A 23 9.53 -1.15 -7.86
CA GLN A 23 9.94 -2.42 -8.44
C GLN A 23 8.77 -3.16 -9.12
N LEU A 24 7.54 -2.61 -9.08
CA LEU A 24 6.31 -3.28 -9.50
C LEU A 24 6.12 -4.66 -8.84
N ASP A 25 6.74 -4.90 -7.69
CA ASP A 25 6.63 -6.16 -6.99
C ASP A 25 5.35 -6.17 -6.14
N MET A 26 4.28 -6.61 -6.79
CA MET A 26 2.95 -6.73 -6.20
C MET A 26 2.89 -7.70 -5.03
N LYS A 27 3.70 -8.76 -5.04
CA LYS A 27 3.70 -9.74 -3.95
C LYS A 27 4.21 -9.12 -2.67
N VAL A 28 5.30 -8.37 -2.77
CA VAL A 28 5.90 -7.67 -1.63
C VAL A 28 4.95 -6.58 -1.11
N LEU A 29 4.33 -5.82 -2.03
CA LEU A 29 3.35 -4.78 -1.69
C LEU A 29 2.18 -5.34 -0.87
N PHE A 30 1.55 -6.42 -1.32
CA PHE A 30 0.44 -7.07 -0.59
C PHE A 30 0.86 -7.59 0.79
N GLY A 31 2.07 -8.16 0.90
CA GLY A 31 2.62 -8.62 2.17
C GLY A 31 2.79 -7.49 3.18
N LEU A 32 3.26 -6.32 2.72
CA LEU A 32 3.42 -5.11 3.53
C LEU A 32 2.07 -4.53 3.96
N LEU A 33 1.09 -4.46 3.05
CA LEU A 33 -0.27 -4.01 3.37
C LEU A 33 -0.93 -4.89 4.41
N LYS A 34 -0.90 -6.21 4.22
CA LYS A 34 -1.46 -7.14 5.21
C LYS A 34 -0.82 -6.92 6.58
N LYS A 35 0.49 -6.69 6.62
CA LYS A 35 1.22 -6.42 7.85
C LYS A 35 0.80 -5.09 8.51
N MET A 36 0.56 -4.03 7.73
CA MET A 36 -0.02 -2.79 8.26
C MET A 36 -1.40 -3.03 8.89
N TYR A 37 -2.28 -3.75 8.18
CA TYR A 37 -3.62 -4.05 8.69
C TYR A 37 -3.57 -4.91 9.96
N ASP A 38 -2.70 -5.93 10.02
CA ASP A 38 -2.50 -6.76 11.22
C ASP A 38 -1.96 -5.96 12.41
N GLN A 39 -1.22 -4.87 12.15
CA GLN A 39 -0.77 -3.93 13.18
C GLN A 39 -1.80 -2.84 13.53
N GLY A 40 -3.01 -2.89 12.96
CA GLY A 40 -4.05 -1.88 13.16
C GLY A 40 -3.78 -0.54 12.47
N LEU A 41 -2.75 -0.48 11.62
CA LEU A 41 -2.39 0.69 10.85
C LEU A 41 -3.21 0.73 9.55
N ARG A 42 -3.45 1.93 9.03
CA ARG A 42 -4.15 2.14 7.76
C ARG A 42 -3.23 2.77 6.72
N PRO A 43 -3.32 2.36 5.44
CA PRO A 43 -2.59 3.01 4.37
C PRO A 43 -3.08 4.46 4.21
N ASP A 44 -2.14 5.36 3.96
CA ASP A 44 -2.46 6.77 3.70
C ASP A 44 -2.87 6.98 2.22
N SER A 45 -3.43 8.15 1.89
CA SER A 45 -3.90 8.45 0.52
C SER A 45 -2.82 8.23 -0.55
N VAL A 46 -1.57 8.61 -0.25
CA VAL A 46 -0.40 8.41 -1.12
C VAL A 46 -0.14 6.92 -1.40
N ILE A 47 -0.34 6.05 -0.42
CA ILE A 47 -0.15 4.60 -0.60
C ILE A 47 -1.23 4.06 -1.56
N TYR A 48 -2.48 4.43 -1.35
CA TYR A 48 -3.58 4.02 -2.23
C TYR A 48 -3.38 4.49 -3.67
N THR A 49 -3.05 5.77 -3.89
CA THR A 49 -2.80 6.30 -5.25
C THR A 49 -1.71 5.50 -5.96
N ARG A 50 -0.64 5.15 -5.26
CA ARG A 50 0.44 4.37 -5.86
C ARG A 50 0.08 2.91 -6.08
N MET A 51 -0.71 2.30 -5.20
CA MET A 51 -1.25 0.94 -5.45
C MET A 51 -2.08 0.92 -6.72
N ILE A 52 -2.92 1.93 -6.93
CA ILE A 52 -3.77 2.06 -8.11
C ILE A 52 -2.91 2.20 -9.37
N ASP A 53 -1.89 3.07 -9.34
CA ASP A 53 -0.92 3.21 -10.43
C ASP A 53 -0.18 1.90 -10.73
N ALA A 54 0.30 1.22 -9.69
CA ALA A 54 0.97 -0.07 -9.84
C ALA A 54 0.04 -1.13 -10.42
N TYR A 55 -1.21 -1.27 -9.95
CA TYR A 55 -2.14 -2.29 -10.45
C TYR A 55 -2.56 -2.00 -11.88
N SER A 56 -2.70 -0.73 -12.23
CA SER A 56 -2.94 -0.29 -13.59
C SER A 56 -1.79 -0.69 -14.50
N LYS A 57 -0.54 -0.47 -14.08
CA LYS A 57 0.68 -0.88 -14.80
C LYS A 57 0.90 -2.40 -14.84
N GLY A 58 0.47 -3.11 -13.80
CA GLY A 58 0.53 -4.59 -13.71
C GLY A 58 -0.60 -5.31 -14.43
N GLY A 59 -1.46 -4.59 -15.17
CA GLY A 59 -2.57 -5.16 -15.95
C GLY A 59 -3.74 -5.69 -15.11
N SER A 60 -3.74 -5.45 -13.80
CA SER A 60 -4.79 -5.91 -12.87
C SER A 60 -5.74 -4.78 -12.50
N PHE A 61 -6.49 -4.30 -13.50
CA PHE A 61 -7.40 -3.16 -13.35
C PHE A 61 -8.50 -3.40 -12.29
N LYS A 62 -9.00 -4.64 -12.19
CA LYS A 62 -10.01 -5.00 -11.18
C LYS A 62 -9.54 -4.73 -9.74
N LYS A 63 -8.27 -5.06 -9.45
CA LYS A 63 -7.66 -4.79 -8.14
C LYS A 63 -7.40 -3.30 -7.93
N ALA A 64 -7.06 -2.56 -8.99
CA ALA A 64 -6.92 -1.11 -8.92
C ALA A 64 -8.24 -0.45 -8.50
N VAL A 65 -9.36 -0.87 -9.09
CA VAL A 65 -10.70 -0.36 -8.77
C VAL A 65 -11.12 -0.74 -7.35
N GLU A 66 -10.90 -1.98 -6.92
CA GLU A 66 -11.15 -2.38 -5.52
C GLU A 66 -10.35 -1.52 -4.53
N CYS A 67 -9.10 -1.18 -4.86
CA CYS A 67 -8.28 -0.29 -4.02
C CYS A 67 -8.79 1.15 -4.03
N TRP A 68 -9.30 1.64 -5.16
CA TRP A 68 -9.93 2.96 -5.27
C TRP A 68 -11.20 3.03 -4.41
N ASP A 69 -12.07 2.02 -4.49
CA ASP A 69 -13.29 1.95 -3.69
C ASP A 69 -12.97 1.90 -2.18
N LEU A 70 -11.92 1.18 -1.80
CA LEU A 70 -11.43 1.14 -0.43
C LEU A 70 -10.93 2.52 0.03
N MET A 71 -10.15 3.21 -0.82
CA MET A 71 -9.64 4.55 -0.55
C MET A 71 -10.78 5.56 -0.33
N VAL A 72 -11.83 5.52 -1.17
CA VAL A 72 -13.04 6.35 -1.03
C VAL A 72 -13.82 6.00 0.22
N THR A 73 -13.95 4.71 0.53
CA THR A 73 -14.65 4.22 1.73
C THR A 73 -13.94 4.66 3.01
N GLU A 74 -12.61 4.64 3.03
CA GLU A 74 -11.78 5.11 4.15
C GLU A 74 -11.68 6.65 4.21
N LYS A 75 -12.44 7.39 3.37
CA LYS A 75 -12.42 8.87 3.25
C LYS A 75 -11.03 9.46 3.00
N CYS A 76 -10.11 8.65 2.49
CA CYS A 76 -8.81 9.12 2.06
C CYS A 76 -8.97 9.68 0.65
N PHE A 77 -8.88 11.00 0.49
CA PHE A 77 -8.91 11.58 -0.85
C PHE A 77 -7.48 11.64 -1.40
N PRO A 78 -7.26 11.22 -2.66
CA PRO A 78 -5.96 11.36 -3.29
C PRO A 78 -5.64 12.86 -3.36
N ASN A 79 -4.45 13.26 -2.91
CA ASN A 79 -4.02 14.62 -3.18
C ASN A 79 -3.65 14.71 -4.68
N VAL A 80 -4.19 15.72 -5.35
CA VAL A 80 -3.85 16.06 -6.74
C VAL A 80 -2.43 16.58 -6.81
#